data_AF-A0A7S0QI97-F1
#
_entry.id   AF-A0A7S0QI97-F1
#
_cell.length_a   1.000
_cell.length_b   1.000
_cell.length_c   1.000
_cell.angle_alpha   90.00
_cell.angle_beta   90.00
_cell.angle_gamma   90.00
#
_symmetry.space_group_name_H-M   'P 1'
#
loop_
_entity.id
_entity.type
_entity.pdbx_description
1 polymer ?
#
loop_
_entity_poly.entity_id
_entity_poly.type
_entity_poly.pdbx_seq_one_letter_code
_entity_poly.pdbx_strand_id
1 'polypeptide(L)'
;RAAGLDRELLSLALQTPPGVMAATARYLEARGLAEQAVVLYHKAGESGRALELCFAGRLFDALRTVAEDLGPGTDPALLRRLGDFFMSHAQHDKAVQVLVSGGQVAQALDLCERHRVPMTEELAERITDA
;
A
#
# COMPACT_ATOMS: atom_id res chain seq x y z
N ARG A 1 23.46 14.01 -14.39
CA ARG A 1 23.94 14.52 -13.08
C ARG A 1 22.83 14.75 -12.04
N ALA A 2 21.54 14.46 -12.33
CA ALA A 2 20.43 14.68 -11.39
C ALA A 2 20.27 13.60 -10.29
N ALA A 3 20.55 12.33 -10.61
CA ALA A 3 20.28 11.20 -9.71
C ALA A 3 21.02 11.23 -8.35
N GLY A 4 22.16 11.93 -8.24
CA GLY A 4 22.87 12.08 -6.98
C GLY A 4 22.17 13.04 -6.02
N LEU A 5 21.64 14.15 -6.56
CA LEU A 5 20.88 15.14 -5.81
C LEU A 5 19.57 14.56 -5.30
N ASP A 6 18.85 13.79 -6.12
CA ASP A 6 17.56 13.21 -5.72
C ASP A 6 17.69 12.24 -4.52
N ARG A 7 18.81 11.49 -4.46
CA ARG A 7 19.11 10.57 -3.35
C ARG A 7 19.49 11.30 -2.06
N GLU A 8 20.27 12.37 -2.16
CA GLU A 8 20.58 13.24 -1.01
C GLU A 8 19.31 13.94 -0.50
N LEU A 9 18.47 14.42 -1.40
CA LEU A 9 17.20 15.08 -1.09
C LEU A 9 16.24 14.13 -0.37
N LEU A 10 16.14 12.87 -0.82
CA LEU A 10 15.39 11.83 -0.12
C LEU A 10 15.95 11.57 1.29
N SER A 11 17.26 11.43 1.42
CA SER A 11 17.91 11.15 2.71
C SER A 11 17.71 12.28 3.72
N LEU A 12 17.69 13.53 3.25
CA LEU A 12 17.45 14.70 4.08
C LEU A 12 15.97 14.78 4.48
N ALA A 13 15.07 14.57 3.53
CA ALA A 13 13.63 14.61 3.78
C ALA A 13 13.19 13.57 4.82
N LEU A 14 13.79 12.38 4.83
CA LEU A 14 13.54 11.37 5.86
C LEU A 14 13.89 11.79 7.30
N GLN A 15 14.68 12.86 7.47
CA GLN A 15 15.02 13.44 8.77
C GLN A 15 14.13 14.63 9.15
N THR A 16 13.18 15.01 8.29
CA THR A 16 12.32 16.18 8.49
C THR A 16 10.95 15.81 9.07
N PRO A 17 10.20 16.78 9.62
CA PRO A 17 8.83 16.54 10.07
C PRO A 17 7.91 16.05 8.93
N PRO A 18 6.81 15.34 9.24
CA PRO A 18 5.90 14.75 8.25
C PRO A 18 5.39 15.74 7.18
N GLY A 19 5.11 16.98 7.57
CA GLY A 19 4.67 18.02 6.62
C GLY A 19 5.72 18.36 5.55
N VAL A 20 7.01 18.32 5.90
CA VAL A 20 8.12 18.57 4.97
C VAL A 20 8.39 17.33 4.10
N MET A 21 8.25 16.13 4.67
CA MET A 21 8.28 14.87 3.90
C MET A 21 7.22 14.88 2.79
N ALA A 22 5.98 15.23 3.11
CA ALA A 22 4.89 15.29 2.13
C ALA A 22 5.12 16.37 1.05
N ALA A 23 5.62 17.54 1.43
CA ALA A 23 5.98 18.59 0.47
C ALA A 23 7.11 18.13 -0.48
N THR A 24 8.10 17.42 0.05
CA THR A 24 9.19 16.86 -0.75
C THR A 24 8.70 15.72 -1.64
N ALA A 25 7.80 14.87 -1.15
CA ALA A 25 7.17 13.83 -1.94
C ALA A 25 6.46 14.40 -3.17
N ARG A 26 5.69 15.49 -3.02
CA ARG A 26 5.04 16.21 -4.13
C ARG A 26 6.05 16.72 -5.16
N TYR A 27 7.20 17.22 -4.69
CA TYR A 27 8.25 17.72 -5.57
C TYR A 27 8.87 16.58 -6.41
N LEU A 28 9.13 15.42 -5.79
CA LEU A 28 9.64 14.23 -6.48
C LEU A 28 8.60 13.64 -7.44
N GLU A 29 7.33 13.60 -7.03
CA GLU A 29 6.20 13.16 -7.87
C GLU A 29 6.13 13.99 -9.17
N ALA A 30 6.21 15.32 -9.08
CA ALA A 30 6.19 16.21 -10.25
C ALA A 30 7.39 16.01 -11.20
N ARG A 31 8.48 15.40 -10.72
CA ARG A 31 9.67 15.06 -11.51
C ARG A 31 9.63 13.65 -12.10
N GLY A 32 8.54 12.90 -11.86
CA GLY A 32 8.40 11.51 -12.29
C GLY A 32 9.14 10.52 -11.40
N LEU A 33 9.66 10.93 -10.24
CA LEU A 33 10.35 10.09 -9.27
C LEU A 33 9.34 9.42 -8.32
N ALA A 34 8.40 8.67 -8.89
CA ALA A 34 7.24 8.15 -8.18
C ALA A 34 7.61 7.21 -7.02
N GLU A 35 8.60 6.33 -7.19
CA GLU A 35 9.04 5.40 -6.13
C GLU A 35 9.54 6.14 -4.87
N GLN A 36 10.31 7.20 -5.06
CA GLN A 36 10.86 8.00 -3.96
C GLN A 36 9.76 8.82 -3.27
N ALA A 37 8.82 9.33 -4.07
CA ALA A 37 7.65 10.03 -3.55
C ALA A 37 6.75 9.10 -2.71
N VAL A 38 6.53 7.85 -3.14
CA VAL A 38 5.78 6.85 -2.35
C VAL A 38 6.41 6.64 -0.99
N VAL A 39 7.73 6.45 -0.93
CA VAL A 39 8.45 6.26 0.34
C VAL A 39 8.23 7.44 1.28
N LEU A 40 8.33 8.67 0.78
CA LEU A 40 8.13 9.87 1.59
C LEU A 40 6.67 10.05 2.03
N TYR A 41 5.69 9.80 1.15
CA TYR A 41 4.27 9.85 1.54
C TYR A 41 3.95 8.83 2.61
N HIS A 42 4.45 7.61 2.46
CA HIS A 42 4.27 6.56 3.43
C HIS A 42 4.89 6.93 4.78
N LYS A 43 6.12 7.43 4.80
CA LYS A 43 6.79 7.90 6.03
C LYS A 43 6.14 9.15 6.64
N ALA A 44 5.46 9.96 5.84
CA ALA A 44 4.67 11.09 6.31
C ALA A 44 3.31 10.70 6.92
N GLY A 45 2.90 9.42 6.82
CA GLY A 45 1.57 8.95 7.24
C GLY A 45 0.48 9.18 6.20
N GLU A 46 0.84 9.61 4.99
CA GLU A 46 -0.06 9.87 3.86
C GLU A 46 -0.25 8.59 3.02
N SER A 47 -0.62 7.48 3.67
CA SER A 47 -0.74 6.16 3.04
C SER A 47 -1.70 6.15 1.85
N GLY A 48 -2.79 6.92 1.93
CA GLY A 48 -3.73 7.06 0.82
C GLY A 48 -3.10 7.64 -0.44
N ARG A 49 -2.29 8.71 -0.32
CA ARG A 49 -1.60 9.30 -1.47
C ARG A 49 -0.50 8.37 -1.99
N ALA A 50 0.23 7.70 -1.09
CA ALA A 50 1.23 6.71 -1.46
C ALA A 50 0.63 5.58 -2.31
N LEU A 51 -0.52 5.04 -1.92
CA LEU A 51 -1.23 3.99 -2.64
C LEU A 51 -1.72 4.44 -4.02
N GLU A 52 -2.37 5.62 -4.10
CA GLU A 52 -2.81 6.17 -5.39
C GLU A 52 -1.64 6.35 -6.36
N LEU A 53 -0.49 6.80 -5.87
CA LEU A 53 0.71 6.95 -6.69
C LEU A 53 1.27 5.58 -7.13
N CYS A 54 1.25 4.58 -6.25
CA CYS A 54 1.60 3.21 -6.60
C CYS A 54 0.69 2.63 -7.69
N PHE A 55 -0.62 2.85 -7.60
CA PHE A 55 -1.57 2.41 -8.63
C PHE A 55 -1.33 3.11 -9.96
N ALA A 56 -1.16 4.43 -9.95
CA ALA A 56 -0.90 5.21 -11.16
C ALA A 56 0.42 4.84 -11.83
N GLY A 57 1.47 4.64 -11.03
CA GLY A 57 2.82 4.29 -11.49
C GLY A 57 3.05 2.78 -11.70
N ARG A 58 2.08 1.93 -11.40
CA ARG A 58 2.22 0.46 -11.36
C ARG A 58 3.43 0.01 -10.54
N LEU A 59 3.65 0.66 -9.39
CA LEU A 59 4.79 0.40 -8.50
C LEU A 59 4.46 -0.75 -7.55
N PHE A 60 4.50 -1.98 -8.08
CA PHE A 60 4.08 -3.19 -7.35
C PHE A 60 4.85 -3.44 -6.05
N ASP A 61 6.17 -3.28 -6.10
CA ASP A 61 7.02 -3.53 -4.93
C ASP A 61 6.75 -2.49 -3.84
N ALA A 62 6.67 -1.21 -4.21
CA ALA A 62 6.35 -0.14 -3.28
C ALA A 62 4.92 -0.28 -2.72
N LEU A 63 3.95 -0.67 -3.55
CA LEU A 63 2.57 -0.94 -3.12
C LEU A 63 2.52 -2.03 -2.04
N ARG A 64 3.26 -3.13 -2.23
CA ARG A 64 3.31 -4.22 -1.24
C ARG A 64 3.81 -3.71 0.10
N THR A 65 4.92 -2.97 0.12
CA THR A 65 5.47 -2.44 1.37
C THR A 65 4.49 -1.49 2.06
N VAL A 66 3.83 -0.61 1.30
CA VAL A 66 2.81 0.29 1.88
C VAL A 66 1.61 -0.50 2.39
N ALA A 67 1.21 -1.57 1.69
CA ALA A 67 0.07 -2.42 2.08
C ALA A 67 0.33 -3.25 3.34
N GLU A 68 1.58 -3.65 3.60
CA GLU A 68 1.98 -4.38 4.81
C GLU A 68 1.82 -3.54 6.08
N ASP A 69 1.98 -2.22 5.98
CA ASP A 69 1.82 -1.29 7.09
C ASP A 69 0.36 -0.81 7.28
N LEU A 70 -0.59 -1.32 6.49
CA LEU A 70 -2.01 -0.97 6.62
C LEU A 70 -2.69 -1.78 7.72
N GLY A 71 -3.32 -1.06 8.64
CA GLY A 71 -4.06 -1.62 9.76
C GLY A 71 -5.58 -1.38 9.68
N PRO A 72 -6.31 -1.78 10.74
CA PRO A 72 -7.77 -1.65 10.84
C PRO A 72 -8.29 -0.20 10.86
N GLY A 73 -7.40 0.80 11.02
CA GLY A 73 -7.75 2.23 10.90
C GLY A 73 -7.66 2.79 9.48
N THR A 74 -7.29 1.96 8.50
CA THR A 74 -7.17 2.38 7.09
C THR A 74 -8.54 2.55 6.45
N ASP A 75 -8.68 3.52 5.55
CA ASP A 75 -9.92 3.71 4.78
C ASP A 75 -10.34 2.40 4.08
N PRO A 76 -11.54 1.86 4.36
CA PRO A 76 -12.08 0.66 3.72
C PRO A 76 -12.08 0.73 2.19
N ALA A 77 -12.23 1.93 1.61
CA ALA A 77 -12.19 2.11 0.16
C ALA A 77 -10.79 1.83 -0.42
N LEU A 78 -9.73 2.20 0.29
CA LEU A 78 -8.35 1.94 -0.13
C LEU A 78 -8.00 0.45 -0.03
N LEU A 79 -8.43 -0.20 1.06
CA LEU A 79 -8.24 -1.64 1.28
C LEU A 79 -8.92 -2.47 0.19
N ARG A 80 -10.12 -2.03 -0.24
CA ARG A 80 -10.81 -2.67 -1.36
C ARG A 80 -10.07 -2.54 -2.68
N ARG A 81 -9.57 -1.34 -3.02
CA ARG A 81 -8.75 -1.13 -4.23
C ARG A 81 -7.48 -1.97 -4.21
N LEU A 82 -6.84 -2.10 -3.05
CA LEU A 82 -5.68 -2.99 -2.88
C LEU A 82 -6.05 -4.46 -3.08
N GLY A 83 -7.17 -4.91 -2.50
CA GLY A 83 -7.72 -6.24 -2.73
C GLY A 83 -7.93 -6.52 -4.21
N ASP A 84 -8.67 -5.65 -4.91
CA ASP A 84 -8.96 -5.76 -6.35
C ASP A 84 -7.67 -5.80 -7.20
N PHE A 85 -6.67 -5.01 -6.81
CA PHE A 85 -5.36 -5.00 -7.45
C PHE A 85 -4.63 -6.33 -7.26
N PHE A 86 -4.51 -6.83 -6.02
CA PHE A 86 -3.86 -8.12 -5.77
C PHE A 86 -4.60 -9.27 -6.47
N MET A 87 -5.94 -9.22 -6.55
CA MET A 87 -6.73 -10.18 -7.32
C MET A 87 -6.40 -10.14 -8.82
N SER A 88 -6.30 -8.93 -9.40
CA SER A 88 -5.96 -8.74 -10.81
C SER A 88 -4.56 -9.24 -11.15
N HIS A 89 -3.67 -9.34 -10.15
CA HIS A 89 -2.30 -9.82 -10.27
C HIS A 89 -2.10 -11.27 -9.81
N ALA A 90 -3.18 -12.04 -9.64
CA ALA A 90 -3.18 -13.42 -9.16
C ALA A 90 -2.53 -13.62 -7.77
N GLN A 91 -2.43 -12.57 -6.97
CA GLN A 91 -1.96 -12.60 -5.58
C GLN A 91 -3.16 -12.74 -4.64
N HIS A 92 -3.93 -13.81 -4.80
CA HIS A 92 -5.21 -13.97 -4.11
C HIS A 92 -5.04 -14.01 -2.58
N ASP A 93 -4.00 -14.67 -2.06
CA ASP A 93 -3.75 -14.76 -0.61
C ASP A 93 -3.63 -13.37 0.04
N LYS A 94 -2.91 -12.46 -0.62
CA LYS A 94 -2.72 -11.09 -0.14
C LYS A 94 -3.96 -10.22 -0.28
N ALA A 95 -4.72 -10.42 -1.36
CA ALA A 95 -5.98 -9.72 -1.54
C ALA A 95 -6.92 -10.00 -0.36
N VAL A 96 -7.04 -11.28 0.02
CA VAL A 96 -7.86 -11.69 1.15
C VAL A 96 -7.29 -11.17 2.46
N GLN A 97 -5.98 -11.26 2.67
CA GLN A 97 -5.33 -10.75 3.89
C GLN A 97 -5.58 -9.24 4.11
N VAL A 98 -5.48 -8.43 3.06
CA VAL A 98 -5.77 -6.99 3.11
C VAL A 98 -7.24 -6.72 3.42
N LEU A 99 -8.16 -7.45 2.79
CA LEU A 99 -9.60 -7.30 3.02
C LEU A 99 -10.01 -7.68 4.44
N VAL A 100 -9.47 -8.78 4.98
CA VAL A 100 -9.71 -9.20 6.38
C VAL A 100 -9.13 -8.16 7.35
N SER A 101 -7.91 -7.66 7.09
CA SER A 101 -7.30 -6.60 7.91
C SER A 101 -8.11 -5.30 7.89
N GLY A 102 -8.87 -5.08 6.83
CA GLY A 102 -9.80 -3.97 6.66
C GLY A 102 -11.22 -4.20 7.19
N GLY A 103 -11.48 -5.32 7.89
CA GLY A 103 -12.81 -5.68 8.38
C GLY A 103 -13.80 -6.11 7.29
N GLN A 104 -13.34 -6.31 6.05
CA GLN A 104 -14.16 -6.74 4.91
C GLN A 104 -14.22 -8.27 4.78
N VAL A 105 -14.47 -8.95 5.90
CA VAL A 105 -14.47 -10.41 6.01
C VAL A 105 -15.43 -11.08 5.01
N ALA A 106 -16.61 -10.50 4.80
CA ALA A 106 -17.59 -11.05 3.86
C ALA A 106 -17.09 -11.06 2.41
N GLN A 107 -16.39 -10.02 1.97
CA GLN A 107 -15.80 -9.99 0.62
C GLN A 107 -14.58 -10.92 0.51
N ALA A 108 -13.77 -10.99 1.57
CA ALA A 108 -12.66 -11.93 1.67
C ALA A 108 -13.12 -13.39 1.51
N LEU A 109 -14.21 -13.79 2.18
CA LEU A 109 -14.78 -15.14 2.07
C LEU A 109 -15.32 -15.43 0.66
N ASP A 110 -16.08 -14.50 0.07
CA ASP A 110 -16.59 -14.64 -1.30
C ASP A 110 -15.44 -14.82 -2.32
N LEU A 111 -14.33 -14.10 -2.13
CA LEU A 111 -13.12 -14.27 -2.95
C LEU A 111 -12.45 -15.63 -2.75
N CYS A 112 -12.38 -16.13 -1.52
CA CYS A 112 -11.84 -17.46 -1.23
C CYS A 112 -12.65 -18.56 -1.94
N GLU A 113 -13.99 -18.49 -1.87
CA GLU A 113 -14.87 -19.44 -2.53
C GLU A 113 -14.74 -19.39 -4.06
N ARG A 114 -14.75 -18.18 -4.64
CA ARG A 114 -14.72 -18.00 -6.10
C ARG A 114 -13.38 -18.40 -6.73
N HIS A 115 -12.28 -18.09 -6.06
CA HIS A 115 -10.94 -18.28 -6.61
C HIS A 115 -10.23 -19.53 -6.07
N ARG A 116 -10.90 -20.33 -5.21
CA ARG A 116 -10.33 -21.49 -4.51
C ARG A 116 -9.00 -21.16 -3.85
N VAL A 117 -8.93 -19.97 -3.25
CA VAL A 117 -7.77 -19.58 -2.46
C VAL A 117 -7.67 -20.58 -1.31
N PRO A 118 -6.52 -21.26 -1.13
CA PRO A 118 -6.39 -22.20 -0.03
C PRO A 118 -6.58 -21.42 1.29
N MET A 119 -7.57 -21.83 2.09
CA MET A 119 -7.77 -21.30 3.43
C MET A 119 -6.59 -21.76 4.29
N THR A 120 -5.58 -20.89 4.42
CA THR A 120 -4.45 -21.12 5.32
C THR A 120 -4.91 -20.93 6.77
N GLU A 121 -4.25 -21.59 7.72
CA GLU A 121 -4.53 -21.43 9.16
C GLU A 121 -4.48 -19.95 9.58
N GLU A 122 -3.49 -19.21 9.09
CA GLU A 122 -3.31 -17.78 9.36
C GLU A 122 -4.50 -16.94 8.85
N LEU A 123 -5.10 -17.34 7.72
CA LEU A 123 -6.28 -16.69 7.17
C LEU A 123 -7.54 -17.03 7.98
N ALA A 124 -7.67 -18.29 8.39
CA ALA A 124 -8.78 -18.79 9.20
C ALA A 124 -8.81 -18.13 10.59
N GLU A 125 -7.66 -18.02 11.26
CA GLU A 125 -7.53 -17.34 12.56
C GLU A 125 -7.96 -15.88 12.45
N ARG A 126 -7.50 -15.15 11.42
CA ARG A 126 -7.84 -13.73 11.26
C ARG A 126 -9.31 -13.49 10.89
N ILE A 127 -9.99 -14.46 10.28
CA ILE A 127 -11.43 -14.40 10.03
C ILE A 127 -12.22 -14.65 11.32
N THR A 128 -11.73 -15.53 12.20
CA THR A 128 -12.37 -15.80 13.49
C THR A 128 -12.11 -14.75 14.56
N ASP A 129 -11.00 -14.02 14.46
CA ASP A 129 -10.61 -12.94 15.38
C ASP A 129 -11.10 -11.53 14.98
N ALA A 130 -11.70 -11.39 13.79
CA ALA A 130 -12.27 -10.13 13.26
C ALA A 130 -13.73 -9.92 13.67
#